data_AF-A0A928BMG6-F1
#
_entry.id   AF-A0A928BMG6-F1
#
_cell.length_a   1.000
_cell.length_b   1.000
_cell.length_c   1.000
_cell.angle_alpha   90.00
_cell.angle_beta   90.00
_cell.angle_gamma   90.00
#
_symmetry.space_group_name_H-M   'P 1'
#
loop_
_entity.id
_entity.type
_entity.pdbx_description
1 polymer ?
#
loop_
_entity_poly.entity_id
_entity_poly.type
_entity_poly.pdbx_seq_one_letter_code
_entity_poly.pdbx_strand_id
1 'polypeptide(L)'
;MKKSLLALFGLVAVLTISIASCSKDDEKDGDGGLAPGVTENPLIGKWWGDSSEDYFEVWTFNSDGTGERHTDDHTVGTYDKFTYKVTSYNKQADEYYGSTISGNVDVKYNNGTQKTYKYYREGQSWLTINGYEMKKD
;
A
#
# COMPACT_ATOMS: atom_id res chain seq x y z
N MET A 1 -53.13 2.39 27.36
CA MET A 1 -52.11 1.33 27.18
C MET A 1 -50.80 2.01 26.82
N LYS A 2 -49.83 2.02 27.74
CA LYS A 2 -48.50 2.61 27.53
C LYS A 2 -47.55 1.50 27.06
N LYS A 3 -46.87 1.67 25.94
CA LYS A 3 -45.65 0.91 25.62
C LYS A 3 -44.55 1.93 25.32
N SER A 4 -43.75 2.17 26.35
CA SER A 4 -42.44 2.79 26.30
C SER A 4 -41.50 1.87 25.52
N LEU A 5 -40.84 2.38 24.49
CA LEU A 5 -39.72 1.71 23.84
C LEU A 5 -38.47 2.52 24.16
N LEU A 6 -37.81 2.16 25.26
CA LEU A 6 -36.44 2.59 25.56
C LEU A 6 -35.53 1.82 24.58
N ALA A 7 -34.92 2.52 23.62
CA ALA A 7 -33.84 1.97 22.83
C ALA A 7 -32.57 1.97 23.70
N LEU A 8 -32.19 0.76 24.10
CA LEU A 8 -30.94 0.44 24.79
C LEU A 8 -29.78 0.64 23.80
N PHE A 9 -29.07 1.76 23.87
CA PHE A 9 -27.82 1.94 23.14
C PHE A 9 -26.74 1.09 23.82
N GLY A 10 -26.48 -0.08 23.22
CA GLY A 10 -25.45 -1.02 23.65
C GLY A 10 -24.06 -0.38 23.61
N LEU A 11 -23.38 -0.50 24.75
CA LEU A 11 -21.98 -0.23 24.95
C LEU A 11 -21.12 -1.01 23.93
N VAL A 12 -20.49 -0.33 22.98
CA VAL A 12 -19.47 -0.95 22.12
C VAL A 12 -18.18 -1.04 22.93
N ALA A 13 -17.83 -2.25 23.37
CA ALA A 13 -16.55 -2.54 23.99
C ALA A 13 -15.45 -2.50 22.92
N VAL A 14 -14.59 -1.48 22.97
CA VAL A 14 -13.37 -1.43 22.15
C VAL A 14 -12.36 -2.40 22.76
N LEU A 15 -12.20 -3.56 22.14
CA LEU A 15 -11.13 -4.50 22.48
C LEU A 15 -9.80 -3.92 21.97
N THR A 16 -9.00 -3.34 22.85
CA THR A 16 -7.63 -2.92 22.52
C THR A 16 -6.72 -4.15 22.54
N ILE A 17 -6.44 -4.74 21.37
CA ILE A 17 -5.43 -5.80 21.25
C ILE A 17 -4.06 -5.12 21.20
N SER A 18 -3.32 -5.18 22.30
CA SER A 18 -1.89 -4.90 22.31
C SER A 18 -1.15 -6.08 21.69
N ILE A 19 -0.82 -6.00 20.39
CA ILE A 19 0.10 -6.96 19.75
C ILE A 19 1.54 -6.57 20.11
N ALA A 20 2.06 -7.18 21.17
CA ALA A 20 3.49 -7.37 21.33
C ALA A 20 3.93 -8.49 20.36
N SER A 21 4.47 -8.13 19.21
CA SER A 21 5.11 -9.11 18.32
C SER A 21 6.57 -9.27 18.73
N CYS A 22 6.82 -10.28 19.56
CA CYS A 22 8.15 -10.87 19.75
C CYS A 22 8.08 -12.31 19.22
N SER A 23 8.55 -12.53 17.99
CA SER A 23 8.99 -13.85 17.51
C SER A 23 9.90 -13.61 16.29
N LYS A 24 11.22 -13.62 16.48
CA LYS A 24 12.11 -14.74 16.11
C LYS A 24 11.84 -15.26 14.70
N ASP A 25 12.73 -14.80 13.81
CA ASP A 25 13.23 -15.38 12.56
C ASP A 25 12.69 -16.77 12.19
N ASP A 26 11.85 -16.77 11.16
CA ASP A 26 11.84 -17.78 10.10
C ASP A 26 11.51 -17.02 8.81
N GLU A 27 12.56 -16.56 8.13
CA GLU A 27 12.50 -15.90 6.82
C GLU A 27 11.88 -16.86 5.79
N LYS A 28 10.56 -16.75 5.60
CA LYS A 28 9.95 -17.03 4.30
C LYS A 28 9.81 -15.72 3.55
N ASP A 29 10.90 -15.32 2.92
CA ASP A 29 10.91 -14.25 1.94
C ASP A 29 10.16 -14.73 0.69
N GLY A 30 8.93 -14.25 0.47
CA GLY A 30 8.21 -14.51 -0.77
C GLY A 30 6.68 -14.43 -0.75
N ASP A 31 6.07 -13.69 0.16
CA ASP A 31 4.61 -13.50 0.17
C ASP A 31 4.17 -12.03 0.19
N GLY A 32 4.98 -11.12 -0.38
CA GLY A 32 4.57 -9.71 -0.59
C GLY A 32 3.86 -9.10 0.61
N GLY A 33 4.40 -9.36 1.81
CA GLY A 33 3.68 -9.40 3.09
C GLY A 33 2.54 -8.40 3.20
N LEU A 34 1.34 -8.96 3.27
CA LEU A 34 0.10 -8.22 3.43
C LEU A 34 -0.14 -7.90 4.91
N ALA A 35 -0.66 -6.71 5.19
CA ALA A 35 -1.21 -6.43 6.51
C ALA A 35 -2.38 -7.39 6.83
N PRO A 36 -2.61 -7.74 8.11
CA PRO A 36 -3.72 -8.61 8.50
C PRO A 36 -5.08 -8.09 7.98
N GLY A 37 -5.87 -8.96 7.36
CA GLY A 37 -7.20 -8.61 6.81
C GLY A 37 -7.20 -8.15 5.35
N VAL A 38 -6.05 -8.16 4.69
CA VAL A 38 -5.91 -7.84 3.26
C VAL A 38 -5.78 -9.13 2.46
N THR A 39 -6.68 -9.36 1.51
CA THR A 39 -6.65 -10.53 0.63
C THR A 39 -5.90 -10.26 -0.68
N GLU A 40 -5.62 -9.01 -1.00
CA GLU A 40 -4.99 -8.58 -2.26
C GLU A 40 -4.02 -7.42 -2.02
N ASN A 41 -2.81 -7.51 -2.57
CA ASN A 41 -1.83 -6.44 -2.47
C ASN A 41 -2.23 -5.30 -3.44
N PRO A 42 -2.60 -4.11 -2.92
CA PRO A 42 -3.10 -3.02 -3.76
C PRO A 42 -2.02 -2.39 -4.64
N LEU A 43 -0.75 -2.75 -4.47
CA LEU A 43 0.35 -2.21 -5.27
C LEU A 43 0.67 -3.07 -6.49
N ILE A 44 0.25 -4.34 -6.54
CA ILE A 44 0.58 -5.24 -7.66
C ILE A 44 0.15 -4.62 -9.00
N GLY A 45 1.12 -4.57 -9.91
CA GLY A 45 0.97 -3.99 -11.24
C GLY A 45 2.11 -3.07 -11.60
N LYS A 46 1.97 -2.45 -12.78
CA LYS A 46 2.90 -1.47 -13.32
C LYS A 46 2.24 -0.10 -13.31
N TRP A 47 2.99 0.89 -12.84
CA TRP A 47 2.54 2.23 -12.53
C TRP A 47 3.43 3.24 -13.22
N TRP A 48 2.82 4.16 -13.96
CA TRP A 48 3.48 5.20 -14.72
C TRP A 48 3.21 6.54 -14.08
N GLY A 49 4.24 7.13 -13.49
CA GLY A 49 4.26 8.51 -13.02
C GLY A 49 4.82 9.40 -14.10
N ASP A 50 4.05 10.41 -14.47
CA ASP A 50 4.47 11.47 -15.38
C ASP A 50 4.62 12.73 -14.51
N SER A 51 5.87 13.09 -14.17
CA SER A 51 6.12 14.21 -13.24
C SER A 51 6.37 15.53 -13.98
N SER A 52 6.75 15.47 -15.27
CA SER A 52 6.94 16.59 -16.19
C SER A 52 7.30 16.07 -17.60
N GLU A 53 7.29 16.94 -18.61
CA GLU A 53 7.72 16.62 -19.99
C GLU A 53 9.10 15.93 -20.07
N ASP A 54 9.94 16.11 -19.05
CA ASP A 54 11.31 15.63 -19.02
C ASP A 54 11.61 14.55 -17.98
N TYR A 55 10.62 14.07 -17.23
CA TYR A 55 10.83 13.04 -16.22
C TYR A 55 9.68 12.04 -16.18
N PHE A 56 10.03 10.77 -16.44
CA PHE A 56 9.12 9.65 -16.21
C PHE A 56 9.65 8.71 -15.14
N GLU A 57 8.75 8.22 -14.30
CA GLU A 57 9.04 7.24 -13.26
C GLU A 57 8.06 6.06 -13.39
N VAL A 58 8.61 4.85 -13.52
CA VAL A 58 7.83 3.62 -13.62
C VAL A 58 8.13 2.74 -12.43
N TRP A 59 7.07 2.28 -11.75
CA TRP A 59 7.16 1.31 -10.67
C TRP A 59 6.41 0.05 -11.05
N THR A 60 7.07 -1.09 -10.94
CA THR A 60 6.45 -2.41 -11.08
C THR A 60 6.51 -3.12 -9.74
N PHE A 61 5.37 -3.57 -9.23
CA PHE A 61 5.26 -4.40 -8.04
C PHE A 61 4.73 -5.78 -8.44
N ASN A 62 5.53 -6.81 -8.18
CA ASN A 62 5.20 -8.20 -8.47
C ASN A 62 4.52 -8.86 -7.27
N SER A 63 3.74 -9.91 -7.51
CA SER A 63 3.01 -10.64 -6.46
C SER A 63 3.91 -11.39 -5.48
N ASP A 64 5.16 -11.64 -5.84
CA ASP A 64 6.16 -12.35 -5.00
C ASP A 64 6.86 -11.43 -3.98
N GLY A 65 6.50 -10.15 -3.92
CA GLY A 65 7.14 -9.17 -3.04
C GLY A 65 8.41 -8.55 -3.64
N THR A 66 8.70 -8.75 -4.92
CA THR A 66 9.75 -8.04 -5.65
C THR A 66 9.18 -6.89 -6.49
N GLY A 67 10.04 -5.96 -6.87
CA GLY A 67 9.66 -4.91 -7.79
C GLY A 67 10.85 -4.21 -8.41
N GLU A 68 10.52 -3.35 -9.36
CA GLU A 68 11.48 -2.62 -10.17
C GLU A 68 11.04 -1.17 -10.30
N ARG A 69 12.01 -0.25 -10.22
CA ARG A 69 11.80 1.17 -10.40
C ARG A 69 12.70 1.65 -11.53
N HIS A 70 12.11 2.30 -12.52
CA HIS A 70 12.81 2.98 -13.58
C HIS A 70 12.54 4.46 -13.47
N THR A 71 13.59 5.27 -13.54
CA THR A 71 13.50 6.73 -13.60
C THR A 71 14.38 7.22 -14.72
N ASP A 72 13.87 8.09 -15.57
CA ASP A 72 14.63 8.69 -16.68
C ASP A 72 14.40 10.20 -16.65
N ASP A 73 15.49 10.96 -16.72
CA ASP A 73 15.51 12.42 -16.73
C ASP A 73 16.11 13.00 -18.04
N HIS A 74 15.99 12.26 -19.15
CA HIS A 74 16.65 12.51 -20.46
C HIS A 74 18.17 12.40 -20.47
N THR A 75 18.85 12.50 -19.32
CA THR A 75 20.31 12.45 -19.23
C THR A 75 20.82 11.17 -18.60
N VAL A 76 20.10 10.62 -17.63
CA VAL A 76 20.47 9.40 -16.91
C VAL A 76 19.22 8.58 -16.59
N GLY A 77 19.13 7.39 -17.19
CA GLY A 77 18.21 6.35 -16.74
C GLY A 77 18.77 5.63 -15.52
N THR A 78 18.00 5.56 -14.45
CA THR A 78 18.27 4.73 -13.27
C THR A 78 17.30 3.58 -13.21
N TYR A 79 17.82 2.39 -12.90
CA TYR A 79 17.06 1.17 -12.78
C TYR A 79 17.41 0.49 -11.47
N ASP A 80 16.43 0.44 -10.57
CA ASP A 80 16.57 -0.14 -9.25
C ASP A 80 15.66 -1.35 -9.11
N LYS A 81 16.24 -2.47 -8.67
CA LYS A 81 15.49 -3.62 -8.18
C LYS A 81 15.32 -3.54 -6.68
N PHE A 82 14.16 -3.96 -6.19
CA PHE A 82 13.84 -3.93 -4.77
C PHE A 82 12.96 -5.11 -4.35
N THR A 83 12.96 -5.39 -3.04
CA THR A 83 11.89 -6.14 -2.38
C THR A 83 10.99 -5.18 -1.63
N TYR A 84 9.73 -5.56 -1.42
CA TYR A 84 8.76 -4.72 -0.74
C TYR A 84 7.79 -5.51 0.14
N LYS A 85 7.26 -4.82 1.15
CA LYS A 85 6.26 -5.35 2.07
C LYS A 85 5.24 -4.28 2.43
N VAL A 86 3.95 -4.58 2.28
CA VAL A 86 2.87 -3.67 2.68
C VAL A 86 2.69 -3.77 4.19
N THR A 87 3.16 -2.75 4.92
CA THR A 87 3.19 -2.77 6.39
C THR A 87 1.93 -2.19 7.02
N SER A 88 1.14 -1.42 6.27
CA SER A 88 -0.19 -1.01 6.70
C SER A 88 -1.16 -0.90 5.53
N TYR A 89 -2.43 -1.07 5.84
CA TYR A 89 -3.52 -1.01 4.88
C TYR A 89 -4.76 -0.47 5.56
N ASN A 90 -5.40 0.49 4.91
CA ASN A 90 -6.67 1.06 5.29
C ASN A 90 -7.53 1.19 4.03
N LYS A 91 -8.63 0.45 3.99
CA LYS A 91 -9.65 0.58 2.96
C LYS A 91 -10.86 1.30 3.54
N GLN A 92 -11.19 2.43 2.93
CA GLN A 92 -12.43 3.14 3.19
C GLN A 92 -13.35 2.91 1.99
N ALA A 93 -14.50 2.29 2.23
CA ALA A 93 -15.52 2.15 1.21
C ALA A 93 -16.34 3.45 1.15
N ASP A 94 -16.42 4.07 -0.01
CA ASP A 94 -17.34 5.16 -0.30
C ASP A 94 -18.46 4.66 -1.22
N GLU A 95 -19.71 4.98 -0.86
CA GLU A 95 -20.91 4.49 -1.54
C GLU A 95 -21.09 5.09 -2.94
N TYR A 96 -20.44 6.23 -3.23
CA TYR A 96 -20.59 6.99 -4.49
C TYR A 96 -19.33 6.96 -5.37
N TYR A 97 -18.13 7.01 -4.78
CA TYR A 97 -16.86 7.13 -5.51
C TYR A 97 -16.03 5.85 -5.55
N GLY A 98 -16.51 4.78 -4.91
CA GLY A 98 -15.81 3.48 -4.82
C GLY A 98 -14.96 3.36 -3.57
N SER A 99 -14.01 2.43 -3.54
CA SER A 99 -13.13 2.27 -2.36
C SER A 99 -11.83 3.02 -2.52
N THR A 100 -11.47 3.80 -1.51
CA THR A 100 -10.16 4.41 -1.35
C THR A 100 -9.28 3.49 -0.51
N ILE A 101 -8.05 3.27 -0.94
CA ILE A 101 -7.08 2.44 -0.22
C ILE A 101 -5.86 3.29 0.11
N SER A 102 -5.34 3.19 1.32
CA SER A 102 -4.12 3.87 1.74
C SER A 102 -3.30 3.02 2.69
N GLY A 103 -2.01 3.31 2.81
CA GLY A 103 -1.16 2.59 3.74
C GLY A 103 0.31 2.95 3.62
N ASN A 104 1.14 2.07 4.17
CA ASN A 104 2.59 2.15 4.14
C ASN A 104 3.15 0.91 3.45
N VAL A 105 4.21 1.11 2.69
CA VAL A 105 5.00 0.04 2.07
C VAL A 105 6.47 0.27 2.40
N ASP A 106 7.10 -0.76 2.93
CA ASP A 106 8.55 -0.78 3.10
C ASP A 106 9.17 -1.31 1.83
N VAL A 107 10.17 -0.60 1.31
CA VAL A 107 10.91 -0.93 0.09
C VAL A 107 12.39 -1.02 0.43
N LYS A 108 13.00 -2.16 0.11
CA LYS A 108 14.43 -2.42 0.29
C LYS A 108 15.07 -2.59 -1.07
N TYR A 109 15.89 -1.62 -1.45
CA TYR A 109 16.63 -1.61 -2.70
C TYR A 109 17.85 -2.53 -2.61
N ASN A 110 18.28 -3.08 -3.75
CA ASN A 110 19.44 -3.97 -3.82
C ASN A 110 20.76 -3.32 -3.37
N ASN A 111 20.86 -1.98 -3.42
CA ASN A 111 22.00 -1.25 -2.90
C ASN A 111 22.03 -1.16 -1.35
N GLY A 112 21.08 -1.81 -0.66
CA GLY A 112 20.96 -1.82 0.79
C GLY A 112 20.12 -0.69 1.38
N THR A 113 19.72 0.30 0.58
CA THR A 113 18.84 1.39 1.03
C THR A 113 17.46 0.84 1.35
N GLN A 114 16.91 1.22 2.50
CA GLN A 114 15.54 0.90 2.88
C GLN A 114 14.76 2.20 3.12
N LYS A 115 13.53 2.24 2.61
CA LYS A 115 12.61 3.37 2.75
C LYS A 115 11.19 2.88 3.01
N THR A 116 10.45 3.64 3.79
CA THR A 116 9.00 3.44 3.96
C THR A 116 8.28 4.53 3.19
N TYR A 117 7.40 4.14 2.28
CA TYR A 117 6.57 5.05 1.51
C TYR A 117 5.13 4.98 1.97
N LYS A 118 4.49 6.14 2.06
CA LYS A 118 3.03 6.22 2.11
C LYS A 118 2.50 6.02 0.70
N TYR A 119 1.46 5.21 0.58
CA TYR A 119 0.73 5.05 -0.67
C TYR A 119 -0.76 5.35 -0.48
N TYR A 120 -1.38 5.76 -1.58
CA TYR A 120 -2.79 6.07 -1.69
C TYR A 120 -3.31 5.61 -3.05
N ARG A 121 -4.52 5.09 -3.12
CA ARG A 121 -5.14 4.49 -4.30
C ARG A 121 -6.59 4.96 -4.39
N GLU A 122 -6.95 5.50 -5.55
CA GLU A 122 -8.32 5.80 -5.92
C GLU A 122 -8.79 4.81 -6.97
N GLY A 123 -9.69 3.90 -6.56
CA GLY A 123 -10.16 2.84 -7.44
C GLY A 123 -9.03 1.92 -7.94
N GLN A 124 -9.13 1.46 -9.19
CA GLN A 124 -8.19 0.50 -9.79
C GLN A 124 -7.05 1.11 -10.60
N SER A 125 -7.13 2.41 -10.91
CA SER A 125 -6.33 3.03 -11.98
C SER A 125 -5.26 4.00 -11.50
N TRP A 126 -5.34 4.47 -10.25
CA TRP A 126 -4.47 5.53 -9.74
C TRP A 126 -3.78 5.12 -8.46
N LEU A 127 -2.47 5.38 -8.40
CA LEU A 127 -1.60 5.21 -7.24
C LEU A 127 -0.86 6.52 -7.00
N THR A 128 -0.91 7.03 -5.78
CA THR A 128 0.06 8.00 -5.29
C THR A 128 1.05 7.28 -4.40
N ILE A 129 2.35 7.36 -4.70
CA ILE A 129 3.41 6.84 -3.84
C ILE A 129 4.54 7.86 -3.77
N ASN A 130 5.05 8.12 -2.55
CA ASN A 130 6.10 9.12 -2.33
C ASN A 130 5.73 10.54 -2.85
N GLY A 131 4.43 10.86 -2.90
CA GLY A 131 3.94 12.13 -3.42
C GLY A 131 3.82 12.21 -4.95
N TYR A 132 4.16 11.15 -5.69
CA TYR A 132 3.99 11.06 -7.13
C TYR A 132 2.70 10.34 -7.47
N GLU A 133 1.86 10.97 -8.30
CA GLU A 133 0.68 10.35 -8.88
C GLU A 133 1.06 9.51 -10.09
N MET A 134 0.52 8.30 -10.15
CA MET A 134 0.85 7.29 -11.14
C MET A 134 -0.41 6.61 -11.66
N LYS A 135 -0.45 6.37 -12.96
CA LYS A 135 -1.52 5.61 -13.62
C LYS A 135 -1.11 4.16 -13.79
N LYS A 136 -2.08 3.26 -13.67
CA LYS A 136 -1.87 1.85 -14.02
C LYS A 136 -1.72 1.70 -15.54
N ASP A 137 -0.77 0.86 -15.97
CA ASP A 137 -0.68 0.34 -17.34
C ASP A 137 -1.85 -0.60 -17.66
#